data_AF-A0A8C6XZ76-F1
#
_entry.id   AF-A0A8C6XZ76-F1
#
_cell.length_a   1.000
_cell.length_b   1.000
_cell.length_c   1.000
_cell.angle_alpha   90.00
_cell.angle_beta   90.00
_cell.angle_gamma   90.00
#
_symmetry.space_group_name_H-M   'P 1'
#
loop_
_entity.id
_entity.type
_entity.pdbx_description
1 polymer ?
#
loop_
_entity_poly.entity_id
_entity_poly.type
_entity_poly.pdbx_seq_one_letter_code
_entity_poly.pdbx_strand_id
1 'polypeptide(L)'
;QEDFSGSNRLLYREWARYGAFYKFQPVDLIRKYFGEKIGMYFAWLGLYTEFLIPSSVVGIIVFVYGCLTIEEDVPSKEMCDQHNAFTMCPLCDKTCDYWNLSTACGTARASHLFDNPATVFFSIFMALWATMFLENWKRLQMRLCYFWDLTGLEEEEVSALEKEKLTWRDRTPGYLVNCASILFMISLTFSIVFGVIAYRITLAAALSMSTNGSSKSNVRVTVTATAVIINLVVILILDEIYGVVAKKLTEMEVPKTEKTFEERLILKAFLLKFVNSYAPIFYVAFFKGRFVGRPGQYVYMFAGYRMEECAPGGCLMELCIQLIFQLKLKKLFRKLKDDRPEQKESHSDPSKQPQQWELDYVLEPFTGLTPEYMEMIIQFGFVTLFVASFPLAPVFALLNNVIEVRLDAKKFVAELRRPDTVRAKDIGIWFNILSGIGKFSVIINVSIGFKLIGET
;
A
#
# COMPACT_ATOMS: atom_id res chain seq x y z
N GLN A 1 38.89 -16.31 -3.23
CA GLN A 1 38.32 -15.32 -2.29
C GLN A 1 38.49 -13.88 -2.77
N GLU A 2 39.54 -13.56 -3.55
CA GLU A 2 39.74 -12.24 -4.19
C GLU A 2 38.63 -11.83 -5.18
N ASP A 3 38.04 -12.78 -5.93
CA ASP A 3 36.97 -12.51 -6.91
C ASP A 3 35.67 -11.95 -6.30
N PHE A 4 35.36 -12.30 -5.05
CA PHE A 4 34.10 -11.92 -4.39
C PHE A 4 34.17 -10.54 -3.73
N SER A 5 35.33 -10.12 -3.23
CA SER A 5 35.54 -8.75 -2.70
C SER A 5 35.38 -7.70 -3.79
N GLY A 6 35.89 -7.98 -5.00
CA GLY A 6 35.68 -7.13 -6.18
C GLY A 6 34.22 -7.06 -6.63
N SER A 7 33.49 -8.17 -6.55
CA SER A 7 32.08 -8.26 -6.95
C SER A 7 31.16 -7.39 -6.09
N ASN A 8 31.35 -7.37 -4.77
CA ASN A 8 30.57 -6.50 -3.87
C ASN A 8 30.83 -5.00 -4.16
N ARG A 9 32.11 -4.62 -4.30
CA ARG A 9 32.50 -3.24 -4.61
C ARG A 9 31.98 -2.78 -5.97
N LEU A 10 31.95 -3.68 -6.96
CA LEU A 10 31.38 -3.43 -8.27
C LEU A 10 29.85 -3.24 -8.20
N LEU A 11 29.14 -4.12 -7.50
CA LEU A 11 27.69 -4.01 -7.26
C LEU A 11 27.35 -2.70 -6.54
N TYR A 12 28.14 -2.30 -5.55
CA TYR A 12 27.94 -1.04 -4.85
C TYR A 12 28.09 0.16 -5.81
N ARG A 13 29.12 0.15 -6.65
CA ARG A 13 29.42 1.27 -7.57
C ARG A 13 28.41 1.39 -8.71
N GLU A 14 28.03 0.27 -9.32
CA GLU A 14 27.19 0.26 -10.53
C GLU A 14 25.69 0.23 -10.22
N TRP A 15 25.29 -0.29 -9.05
CA TRP A 15 23.88 -0.56 -8.76
C TRP A 15 23.38 0.10 -7.46
N ALA A 16 24.09 -0.05 -6.34
CA ALA A 16 23.61 0.42 -5.02
C ALA A 16 23.79 1.93 -4.74
N ARG A 17 24.51 2.66 -5.61
CA ARG A 17 24.73 4.10 -5.46
C ARG A 17 23.51 4.89 -5.92
N TYR A 18 23.06 5.86 -5.11
CA TYR A 18 21.94 6.75 -5.47
C TYR A 18 22.13 7.47 -6.81
N GLY A 19 23.37 7.87 -7.13
CA GLY A 19 23.70 8.53 -8.40
C GLY A 19 23.63 7.63 -9.64
N ALA A 20 23.44 6.32 -9.50
CA ALA A 20 23.33 5.37 -10.61
C ALA A 20 21.88 5.07 -11.02
N PHE A 21 20.91 5.90 -10.62
CA PHE A 21 19.47 5.66 -10.85
C PHE A 21 19.10 5.49 -12.32
N TYR A 22 19.82 6.14 -13.24
CA TYR A 22 19.61 6.08 -14.69
C TYR A 22 20.18 4.82 -15.36
N LYS A 23 21.01 4.03 -14.66
CA LYS A 23 21.58 2.79 -15.21
C LYS A 23 20.60 1.64 -15.07
N PHE A 24 20.54 0.80 -16.10
CA PHE A 24 19.83 -0.48 -16.07
C PHE A 24 20.37 -1.38 -14.95
N GLN A 25 19.48 -2.21 -14.41
CA GLN A 25 19.81 -3.10 -13.31
C GLN A 25 20.61 -4.32 -13.80
N PRO A 26 21.78 -4.63 -13.21
CA PRO A 26 22.59 -5.78 -13.60
C PRO A 26 22.06 -7.08 -12.94
N VAL A 27 20.88 -7.55 -13.37
CA VAL A 27 20.19 -8.69 -12.75
C VAL A 27 21.05 -9.96 -12.71
N ASP A 28 21.83 -10.24 -13.77
CA ASP A 28 22.69 -11.43 -13.81
C ASP A 28 23.84 -11.39 -12.78
N LEU A 29 24.37 -10.19 -12.49
CA LEU A 29 25.40 -9.99 -11.47
C LEU A 29 24.80 -10.12 -10.05
N ILE A 30 23.59 -9.59 -9.86
CA ILE A 30 22.83 -9.73 -8.61
C ILE A 30 22.57 -11.22 -8.34
N ARG A 31 22.09 -11.96 -9.35
CA ARG A 31 21.91 -13.42 -9.27
C ARG A 31 23.20 -14.11 -8.87
N LYS A 32 24.32 -13.82 -9.56
CA LYS A 32 25.61 -14.47 -9.28
C LYS A 32 26.10 -14.24 -7.85
N TYR A 33 25.76 -13.11 -7.24
CA TYR A 33 26.20 -12.75 -5.90
C TYR A 33 25.23 -13.18 -4.79
N PHE A 34 23.93 -12.96 -4.97
CA PHE A 34 22.88 -13.18 -3.95
C PHE A 34 22.01 -14.43 -4.19
N GLY A 35 22.09 -15.05 -5.36
CA GLY A 35 21.24 -16.18 -5.75
C GLY A 35 19.97 -15.78 -6.51
N GLU A 36 19.24 -16.78 -6.99
CA GLU A 36 18.09 -16.61 -7.88
C GLU A 36 16.88 -16.02 -7.17
N LYS A 37 16.61 -16.38 -5.91
CA LYS A 37 15.45 -15.82 -5.14
C LYS A 37 15.50 -14.28 -5.06
N ILE A 38 16.67 -13.71 -4.78
CA ILE A 38 16.87 -12.26 -4.70
C ILE A 38 16.97 -11.64 -6.10
N GLY A 39 17.63 -12.32 -7.05
CA GLY A 39 17.65 -11.90 -8.45
C GLY A 39 16.24 -11.74 -9.03
N MET A 40 15.33 -12.66 -8.70
CA MET A 40 13.94 -12.65 -9.17
C MET A 40 13.11 -11.49 -8.60
N TYR A 41 13.31 -11.15 -7.31
CA TYR A 41 12.70 -9.97 -6.68
C TYR A 41 13.07 -8.69 -7.43
N PHE A 42 14.37 -8.52 -7.67
CA PHE A 42 14.87 -7.34 -8.35
C PHE A 42 14.49 -7.28 -9.83
N ALA A 43 14.43 -8.43 -10.52
CA ALA A 43 13.89 -8.50 -11.88
C ALA A 43 12.40 -8.08 -11.92
N TRP A 44 11.60 -8.55 -10.97
CA TRP A 44 10.18 -8.17 -10.84
C TRP A 44 10.02 -6.68 -10.57
N LEU A 45 10.79 -6.14 -9.62
CA LEU A 45 10.75 -4.73 -9.24
C LEU A 45 11.18 -3.83 -10.41
N GLY A 46 12.18 -4.25 -11.18
CA GLY A 46 12.62 -3.58 -12.40
C GLY A 46 11.51 -3.51 -13.45
N LEU A 47 10.89 -4.64 -13.78
CA LEU A 47 9.78 -4.69 -14.74
C LEU A 47 8.59 -3.85 -14.26
N TYR A 48 8.25 -3.92 -12.97
CA TYR A 48 7.17 -3.13 -12.39
C TYR A 48 7.44 -1.62 -12.53
N THR A 49 8.68 -1.19 -12.28
CA THR A 49 9.09 0.21 -12.44
C THR A 49 9.04 0.66 -13.91
N GLU A 50 9.50 -0.19 -14.84
CA GLU A 50 9.42 0.08 -16.29
C GLU A 50 7.96 0.25 -16.75
N PHE A 51 7.07 -0.63 -16.29
CA PHE A 51 5.65 -0.55 -16.60
C PHE A 51 4.94 0.66 -15.97
N LEU A 52 5.42 1.17 -14.84
CA LEU A 52 4.85 2.39 -14.25
C LEU A 52 5.11 3.63 -15.12
N ILE A 53 6.19 3.67 -15.91
CA ILE A 53 6.53 4.83 -16.77
C ILE A 53 5.40 5.23 -17.72
N PRO A 54 4.88 4.36 -18.61
CA PRO A 54 3.77 4.73 -19.50
C PRO A 54 2.52 5.13 -18.73
N SER A 55 2.22 4.47 -17.61
CA SER A 55 1.06 4.83 -16.78
C SER A 55 1.19 6.19 -16.11
N SER A 56 2.39 6.57 -15.65
CA SER A 56 2.68 7.90 -15.14
C SER A 56 2.53 8.97 -16.22
N VAL A 57 3.00 8.70 -17.45
CA VAL A 57 2.88 9.63 -18.57
C VAL A 57 1.41 9.89 -18.91
N VAL A 58 0.62 8.83 -19.10
CA VAL A 58 -0.81 8.96 -19.38
C VAL A 58 -1.55 9.64 -18.22
N GLY A 59 -1.22 9.30 -16.96
CA GLY A 59 -1.81 9.94 -15.78
C GLY A 59 -1.53 11.45 -15.71
N ILE A 60 -0.32 11.90 -16.06
CA ILE A 60 0.02 13.33 -16.15
C ILE A 60 -0.77 14.01 -17.26
N ILE A 61 -0.92 13.38 -18.43
CA ILE A 61 -1.70 13.94 -19.55
C ILE A 61 -3.16 14.16 -19.13
N VAL A 62 -3.77 13.16 -18.46
CA VAL A 62 -5.15 13.25 -17.95
C VAL A 62 -5.30 14.34 -16.89
N PHE A 63 -4.31 14.49 -16.01
CA PHE A 63 -4.30 15.57 -15.01
C PHE A 63 -4.14 16.95 -15.64
N VAL A 64 -3.24 17.11 -16.63
CA VAL A 64 -3.07 18.37 -17.38
C VAL A 64 -4.34 18.72 -18.14
N TYR A 65 -5.02 17.73 -18.74
CA TYR A 65 -6.33 17.93 -19.36
C TYR A 65 -7.36 18.48 -18.36
N GLY A 66 -7.41 17.93 -17.15
CA GLY A 66 -8.23 18.46 -16.05
C GLY A 66 -7.90 19.92 -15.67
N CYS A 67 -6.60 20.27 -15.61
CA CYS A 67 -6.17 21.65 -15.39
C CYS A 67 -6.62 22.60 -16.49
N LEU A 68 -6.53 22.19 -17.76
CA LEU A 68 -6.89 23.03 -18.90
C LEU A 68 -8.40 23.26 -19.02
N THR A 69 -9.21 22.29 -18.60
CA THR A 69 -10.68 22.34 -18.72
C THR A 69 -11.38 22.88 -17.47
N ILE A 70 -10.64 23.21 -16.41
CA ILE A 70 -11.19 23.67 -15.13
C ILE A 70 -12.01 24.95 -15.22
N GLU A 71 -11.67 25.83 -16.18
CA GLU A 71 -12.38 27.07 -16.44
C GLU A 71 -13.52 26.90 -17.46
N GLU A 72 -13.67 25.73 -18.07
CA GLU A 72 -14.76 25.46 -19.03
C GLU A 72 -15.94 24.75 -18.37
N ASP A 73 -15.68 23.97 -17.31
CA ASP A 73 -16.67 23.18 -16.58
C ASP A 73 -17.87 23.99 -16.05
N VAL A 74 -19.07 23.57 -16.44
CA VAL A 74 -20.34 24.26 -16.12
C VAL A 74 -20.72 24.10 -14.63
N PRO A 75 -20.73 22.89 -14.03
CA PRO A 75 -20.99 22.71 -12.60
C PRO A 75 -20.06 23.52 -11.69
N SER A 76 -18.75 23.52 -11.97
CA SER A 76 -17.79 24.32 -11.20
C SER A 76 -18.05 25.82 -11.33
N LYS A 77 -18.45 26.31 -12.51
CA LYS A 77 -18.85 27.72 -12.71
C LYS A 77 -20.10 28.08 -11.92
N GLU A 78 -21.14 27.26 -11.96
CA GLU A 78 -22.39 27.51 -11.24
C GLU A 78 -22.18 27.54 -9.72
N MET A 79 -21.34 26.64 -9.18
CA MET A 79 -20.99 26.66 -7.76
C MET A 79 -20.13 27.87 -7.37
N CYS A 80 -19.32 28.40 -8.29
CA CYS A 80 -18.45 29.55 -8.06
C CYS A 80 -19.12 30.91 -8.32
N ASP A 81 -20.29 30.92 -8.96
CA ASP A 81 -21.01 32.15 -9.28
C ASP A 81 -21.55 32.81 -7.99
N GLN A 82 -21.18 34.06 -7.78
CA GLN A 82 -21.60 34.84 -6.61
C GLN A 82 -22.98 35.47 -6.79
N HIS A 83 -23.50 35.55 -8.02
CA HIS A 83 -24.83 36.09 -8.28
C HIS A 83 -25.94 35.16 -7.80
N ASN A 84 -25.70 33.86 -7.81
CA ASN A 84 -26.61 32.87 -7.27
C ASN A 84 -26.30 32.61 -5.78
N ALA A 85 -26.93 33.37 -4.90
CA ALA A 85 -26.77 33.23 -3.44
C ALA A 85 -27.53 31.98 -2.91
N PHE A 86 -27.07 30.79 -3.28
CA PHE A 86 -27.61 29.54 -2.75
C PHE A 86 -27.13 29.29 -1.33
N THR A 87 -28.06 29.37 -0.38
CA THR A 87 -27.83 29.07 1.03
C THR A 87 -28.05 27.58 1.31
N MET A 88 -27.01 26.91 1.78
CA MET A 88 -27.03 25.48 2.12
C MET A 88 -27.40 25.26 3.58
N CYS A 89 -28.03 24.11 3.86
CA CYS A 89 -28.40 23.70 5.21
C CYS A 89 -27.18 23.53 6.12
N PRO A 90 -27.33 23.76 7.43
CA PRO A 90 -26.25 23.53 8.38
C PRO A 90 -25.88 22.04 8.46
N LEU A 91 -24.58 21.80 8.52
CA LEU A 91 -23.96 20.47 8.56
C LEU A 91 -24.09 19.79 9.93
N CYS A 92 -24.58 20.52 10.95
CA CYS A 92 -24.63 20.06 12.34
C CYS A 92 -25.95 20.47 13.00
N ASP A 93 -26.34 19.73 14.04
CA ASP A 93 -27.69 19.85 14.62
C ASP A 93 -27.89 21.04 15.57
N LYS A 94 -26.83 21.58 16.20
CA LYS A 94 -26.96 22.60 17.25
C LYS A 94 -26.21 23.91 17.02
N THR A 95 -24.92 23.85 16.65
CA THR A 95 -24.02 25.02 16.66
C THR A 95 -23.34 25.23 15.30
N CYS A 96 -24.09 25.12 14.20
CA CYS A 96 -23.59 25.37 12.86
C CYS A 96 -24.52 26.33 12.13
N ASP A 97 -23.94 27.40 11.58
CA ASP A 97 -24.66 28.39 10.79
C ASP A 97 -24.94 27.87 9.37
N TYR A 98 -25.91 28.50 8.71
CA TYR A 98 -26.09 28.34 7.28
C TYR A 98 -24.85 28.84 6.52
N TRP A 99 -24.52 28.18 5.41
CA TRP A 99 -23.32 28.49 4.65
C TRP A 99 -23.66 28.68 3.16
N ASN A 100 -22.90 29.54 2.49
CA ASN A 100 -23.10 29.84 1.07
C ASN A 100 -22.36 28.83 0.19
N LEU A 101 -23.00 28.35 -0.87
CA LEU A 101 -22.41 27.39 -1.81
C LEU A 101 -21.09 27.88 -2.42
N SER A 102 -20.99 29.18 -2.71
CA SER A 102 -19.79 29.81 -3.29
C SER A 102 -18.53 29.68 -2.43
N THR A 103 -18.66 29.46 -1.12
CA THR A 103 -17.52 29.18 -0.24
C THR A 103 -16.84 27.84 -0.55
N ALA A 104 -17.54 26.92 -1.22
CA ALA A 104 -17.04 25.63 -1.67
C ALA A 104 -16.52 25.62 -3.12
N CYS A 105 -16.35 26.79 -3.74
CA CYS A 105 -15.86 26.91 -5.12
C CYS A 105 -14.47 26.25 -5.33
N GLY A 106 -13.50 26.51 -4.45
CA GLY A 106 -12.15 25.95 -4.57
C GLY A 106 -12.13 24.42 -4.48
N THR A 107 -13.03 23.87 -3.68
CA THR A 107 -13.23 22.44 -3.51
C THR A 107 -13.89 21.78 -4.74
N ALA A 108 -14.89 22.43 -5.34
CA ALA A 108 -15.52 21.95 -6.58
C ALA A 108 -14.53 21.91 -7.74
N ARG A 109 -13.74 22.97 -7.91
CA ARG A 109 -12.66 23.04 -8.91
C ARG A 109 -11.61 21.94 -8.71
N ALA A 110 -11.23 21.67 -7.46
CA ALA A 110 -10.33 20.57 -7.15
C ALA A 110 -10.95 19.20 -7.47
N SER A 111 -12.27 19.04 -7.30
CA SER A 111 -12.97 17.81 -7.68
C SER A 111 -12.89 17.55 -9.18
N HIS A 112 -13.19 18.55 -10.02
CA HIS A 112 -13.12 18.43 -11.48
C HIS A 112 -11.71 18.10 -12.00
N LEU A 113 -10.67 18.52 -11.28
CA LEU A 113 -9.28 18.19 -11.63
C LEU A 113 -8.99 16.67 -11.56
N PHE A 114 -9.64 15.97 -10.63
CA PHE A 114 -9.46 14.53 -10.43
C PHE A 114 -10.59 13.69 -11.01
N ASP A 115 -11.78 14.27 -11.15
CA ASP A 115 -12.97 13.66 -11.72
C ASP A 115 -13.34 14.38 -13.01
N ASN A 116 -12.76 13.91 -14.11
CA ASN A 116 -12.98 14.44 -15.44
C ASN A 116 -13.34 13.30 -16.39
N PRO A 117 -13.97 13.57 -17.55
CA PRO A 117 -14.29 12.50 -18.51
C PRO A 117 -13.08 11.68 -18.97
N ALA A 118 -11.87 12.24 -18.92
CA ALA A 118 -10.64 11.55 -19.28
C ALA A 118 -10.16 10.53 -18.21
N THR A 119 -10.59 10.64 -16.95
CA THR A 119 -10.27 9.66 -15.89
C THR A 119 -11.00 8.34 -16.11
N VAL A 120 -12.18 8.36 -16.76
CA VAL A 120 -12.88 7.14 -17.20
C VAL A 120 -12.03 6.39 -18.22
N PHE A 121 -11.50 7.08 -19.23
CA PHE A 121 -10.54 6.49 -20.18
C PHE A 121 -9.31 5.95 -19.46
N PHE A 122 -8.78 6.70 -18.50
CA PHE A 122 -7.63 6.27 -17.71
C PHE A 122 -7.88 4.99 -16.91
N SER A 123 -9.08 4.83 -16.35
CA SER A 123 -9.45 3.62 -15.59
C SER A 123 -9.45 2.36 -16.46
N ILE A 124 -9.92 2.47 -17.72
CA ILE A 124 -9.89 1.38 -18.71
C ILE A 124 -8.45 1.08 -19.11
N PHE A 125 -7.65 2.12 -19.39
CA PHE A 125 -6.23 1.98 -19.69
C PHE A 125 -5.49 1.27 -18.55
N MET A 126 -5.76 1.61 -17.29
CA MET A 126 -5.12 1.00 -16.13
C MET A 126 -5.53 -0.46 -15.90
N ALA A 127 -6.76 -0.84 -16.22
CA ALA A 127 -7.18 -2.24 -16.21
C ALA A 127 -6.41 -3.06 -17.26
N LEU A 128 -6.28 -2.54 -18.49
CA LEU A 128 -5.49 -3.17 -19.55
C LEU A 128 -4.01 -3.23 -19.17
N TRP A 129 -3.47 -2.14 -18.63
CA TRP A 129 -2.11 -2.06 -18.14
C TRP A 129 -1.81 -3.13 -17.09
N ALA A 130 -2.69 -3.34 -16.12
CA ALA A 130 -2.50 -4.35 -15.08
C ALA A 130 -2.44 -5.77 -15.69
N THR A 131 -3.29 -6.07 -16.67
CA THR A 131 -3.23 -7.36 -17.39
C THR A 131 -1.95 -7.51 -18.21
N MET A 132 -1.53 -6.45 -18.92
CA MET A 132 -0.32 -6.45 -19.74
C MET A 132 0.93 -6.61 -18.87
N PHE A 133 0.99 -5.96 -17.71
CA PHE A 133 2.06 -6.12 -16.72
C PHE A 133 2.17 -7.58 -16.24
N LEU A 134 1.05 -8.20 -15.85
CA LEU A 134 1.06 -9.58 -15.36
C LEU A 134 1.48 -10.58 -16.43
N GLU A 135 1.01 -10.41 -17.67
CA GLU A 135 1.40 -11.29 -18.79
C GLU A 135 2.86 -11.10 -19.19
N ASN A 136 3.36 -9.86 -19.20
CA ASN A 136 4.78 -9.62 -19.46
C ASN A 136 5.68 -10.11 -18.33
N TRP A 137 5.22 -10.06 -17.07
CA TRP A 137 5.92 -10.68 -15.97
C TRP A 137 6.04 -12.20 -16.16
N LYS A 138 4.95 -12.89 -16.53
CA LYS A 138 5.02 -14.34 -16.84
C LYS A 138 6.05 -14.64 -17.93
N ARG A 139 6.06 -13.85 -19.00
CA ARG A 139 7.02 -14.01 -20.12
C ARG A 139 8.46 -13.78 -19.67
N LEU A 140 8.70 -12.72 -18.88
CA LEU A 140 10.03 -12.42 -18.35
C LEU A 140 10.49 -13.53 -17.39
N GLN A 141 9.61 -13.96 -16.48
CA GLN A 141 9.87 -15.05 -15.55
C GLN A 141 10.29 -16.32 -16.31
N MET A 142 9.54 -16.75 -17.34
CA MET A 142 9.90 -17.93 -18.13
C MET A 142 11.26 -17.78 -18.82
N ARG A 143 11.56 -16.60 -19.36
CA ARG A 143 12.87 -16.31 -19.96
C ARG A 143 13.99 -16.43 -18.93
N LEU A 144 13.82 -15.86 -17.75
CA LEU A 144 14.80 -15.93 -16.66
C LEU A 144 14.98 -17.37 -16.17
N CYS A 145 13.89 -18.13 -15.99
CA CYS A 145 13.96 -19.55 -15.61
C CYS A 145 14.80 -20.36 -16.60
N TYR A 146 14.65 -20.11 -17.91
CA TYR A 146 15.45 -20.78 -18.93
C TYR A 146 16.94 -20.39 -18.86
N PHE A 147 17.26 -19.09 -18.83
CA PHE A 147 18.66 -18.64 -18.77
C PHE A 147 19.34 -18.98 -17.44
N TRP A 148 18.57 -19.19 -16.38
CA TRP A 148 19.07 -19.54 -15.06
C TRP A 148 19.02 -21.04 -14.77
N ASP A 149 18.65 -21.86 -15.75
CA ASP A 149 18.59 -23.33 -15.66
C ASP A 149 17.75 -23.83 -14.47
N LEU A 150 16.60 -23.19 -14.26
CA LEU A 150 15.69 -23.46 -13.14
C LEU A 150 14.55 -24.43 -13.49
N THR A 151 14.52 -24.93 -14.73
CA THR A 151 13.44 -25.82 -15.22
C THR A 151 13.44 -27.19 -14.53
N GLY A 152 14.60 -27.70 -14.11
CA GLY A 152 14.72 -29.00 -13.44
C GLY A 152 14.21 -29.04 -11.99
N LEU A 153 13.98 -27.90 -11.35
CA LEU A 153 13.51 -27.84 -9.96
C LEU A 153 12.09 -28.41 -9.77
N GLU A 154 11.29 -28.50 -10.84
CA GLU A 154 9.93 -29.05 -10.77
C GLU A 154 9.94 -30.56 -10.54
N GLU A 155 10.92 -31.29 -11.10
CA GLU A 155 11.02 -32.75 -10.97
C GLU A 155 11.37 -33.17 -9.53
N GLU A 156 12.22 -32.38 -8.85
CA GLU A 156 12.57 -32.59 -7.43
C GLU A 156 11.36 -32.32 -6.50
N GLU A 157 10.59 -31.26 -6.74
CA GLU A 157 9.40 -30.92 -5.94
C GLU A 157 8.27 -31.96 -6.11
N VAL A 158 8.03 -32.46 -7.32
CA VAL A 158 6.98 -33.46 -7.61
C VAL A 158 7.31 -34.82 -6.96
N SER A 159 8.57 -35.25 -6.98
CA SER A 159 9.01 -36.50 -6.34
C SER A 159 8.83 -36.48 -4.81
N ALA A 160 9.00 -35.31 -4.19
CA ALA A 160 8.74 -35.12 -2.76
C ALA A 160 7.23 -35.10 -2.43
N LEU A 161 6.40 -34.56 -3.33
CA LEU A 161 4.94 -34.46 -3.18
C LEU A 161 4.21 -35.80 -3.35
N GLU A 162 4.72 -36.71 -4.18
CA GLU A 162 4.11 -38.03 -4.39
C GLU A 162 4.21 -38.97 -3.18
N LYS A 163 5.12 -38.71 -2.23
CA LYS A 163 5.42 -39.70 -1.18
C LYS A 163 4.43 -39.79 -0.02
N GLU A 164 3.57 -38.82 0.29
CA GLU A 164 2.66 -38.97 1.46
C GLU A 164 1.29 -38.26 1.37
N LYS A 165 0.24 -39.06 1.08
CA LYS A 165 -1.18 -38.70 1.28
C LYS A 165 -1.59 -38.90 2.75
N LEU A 166 -1.60 -37.83 3.54
CA LEU A 166 -2.33 -37.80 4.81
C LEU A 166 -3.80 -37.40 4.61
N THR A 167 -4.67 -38.07 5.37
CA THR A 167 -6.14 -38.08 5.36
C THR A 167 -6.78 -36.71 5.64
N TRP A 168 -7.89 -36.42 4.95
CA TRP A 168 -8.64 -35.15 5.04
C TRP A 168 -9.33 -34.90 6.40
N ARG A 169 -9.51 -35.94 7.22
CA ARG A 169 -10.42 -35.92 8.38
C ARG A 169 -9.81 -35.32 9.66
N ASP A 170 -8.48 -35.25 9.77
CA ASP A 170 -7.78 -34.66 10.93
C ASP A 170 -7.51 -33.16 10.79
N ARG A 171 -7.60 -32.61 9.56
CA ARG A 171 -7.30 -31.19 9.27
C ARG A 171 -8.52 -30.28 9.23
N THR A 172 -9.73 -30.82 9.16
CA THR A 172 -10.99 -30.04 9.12
C THR A 172 -11.21 -29.13 10.33
N PRO A 173 -10.96 -29.52 11.60
CA PRO A 173 -11.13 -28.60 12.73
C PRO A 173 -10.11 -27.45 12.69
N GLY A 174 -8.87 -27.72 12.24
CA GLY A 174 -7.85 -26.69 12.05
C GLY A 174 -8.26 -25.64 11.02
N TYR A 175 -8.74 -26.06 9.83
CA TYR A 175 -9.21 -25.11 8.82
C TYR A 175 -10.40 -24.27 9.29
N LEU A 176 -11.31 -24.85 10.10
CA LEU A 176 -12.48 -24.14 10.61
C LEU A 176 -12.08 -23.08 11.65
N VAL A 177 -11.15 -23.41 12.56
CA VAL A 177 -10.57 -22.43 13.50
C VAL A 177 -9.83 -21.33 12.75
N ASN A 178 -9.14 -21.63 11.66
CA ASN A 178 -8.44 -20.61 10.87
C ASN A 178 -9.39 -19.69 10.11
N CYS A 179 -10.44 -20.24 9.50
CA CYS A 179 -11.45 -19.43 8.85
C CYS A 179 -12.17 -18.55 9.87
N ALA A 180 -12.57 -19.11 11.02
CA ALA A 180 -13.21 -18.37 12.09
C ALA A 180 -12.29 -17.28 12.67
N SER A 181 -11.00 -17.59 12.88
CA SER A 181 -10.01 -16.62 13.37
C SER A 181 -9.76 -15.50 12.35
N ILE A 182 -9.62 -15.80 11.07
CA ILE A 182 -9.46 -14.78 10.02
C ILE A 182 -10.71 -13.90 9.94
N LEU A 183 -11.91 -14.48 9.95
CA LEU A 183 -13.16 -13.73 9.93
C LEU A 183 -13.32 -12.84 11.17
N PHE A 184 -12.95 -13.35 12.35
CA PHE A 184 -12.93 -12.56 13.58
C PHE A 184 -11.97 -11.37 13.46
N MET A 185 -10.77 -11.57 12.93
CA MET A 185 -9.79 -10.49 12.75
C MET A 185 -10.23 -9.47 11.71
N ILE A 186 -10.90 -9.90 10.65
CA ILE A 186 -11.56 -9.00 9.69
C ILE A 186 -12.64 -8.19 10.41
N SER A 187 -13.51 -8.81 11.22
CA SER A 187 -14.54 -8.09 11.97
C SER A 187 -13.95 -7.08 12.97
N LEU A 188 -12.78 -7.40 13.55
CA LEU A 188 -12.04 -6.51 14.44
C LEU A 188 -11.55 -5.27 13.68
N THR A 189 -10.98 -5.42 12.49
CA THR A 189 -10.56 -4.26 11.67
C THR A 189 -11.74 -3.34 11.37
N PHE A 190 -12.89 -3.87 10.96
CA PHE A 190 -14.08 -3.07 10.68
C PHE A 190 -14.60 -2.36 11.94
N SER A 191 -14.59 -3.05 13.09
CA SER A 191 -14.96 -2.46 14.38
C SER A 191 -14.02 -1.31 14.78
N ILE A 192 -12.72 -1.44 14.50
CA ILE A 192 -11.73 -0.40 14.80
C ILE A 192 -11.89 0.80 13.87
N VAL A 193 -12.09 0.59 12.56
CA VAL A 193 -12.39 1.66 11.61
C VAL A 193 -13.63 2.42 12.05
N PHE A 194 -14.68 1.70 12.43
CA PHE A 194 -15.90 2.28 12.98
C PHE A 194 -15.67 3.04 14.30
N GLY A 195 -14.79 2.55 15.16
CA GLY A 195 -14.35 3.24 16.37
C GLY A 195 -13.63 4.57 16.09
N VAL A 196 -12.73 4.60 15.10
CA VAL A 196 -12.06 5.86 14.67
C VAL A 196 -13.07 6.86 14.11
N ILE A 197 -14.09 6.38 13.39
CA ILE A 197 -15.16 7.23 12.88
C ILE A 197 -15.99 7.81 14.03
N ALA A 198 -16.38 7.00 15.00
CA ALA A 198 -17.09 7.47 16.19
C ALA A 198 -16.26 8.50 16.98
N TYR A 199 -14.95 8.28 17.11
CA TYR A 199 -14.02 9.26 17.68
C TYR A 199 -14.02 10.58 16.88
N ARG A 200 -13.99 10.52 15.55
CA ARG A 200 -13.99 11.73 14.71
C ARG A 200 -15.28 12.54 14.90
N ILE A 201 -16.42 11.86 14.93
CA ILE A 201 -17.74 12.48 15.09
C ILE A 201 -17.85 13.14 16.47
N THR A 202 -17.45 12.43 17.53
CA THR A 202 -17.48 12.98 18.90
C THR A 202 -16.52 14.16 19.08
N LEU A 203 -15.32 14.09 18.51
CA LEU A 203 -14.35 15.19 18.57
C LEU A 203 -14.84 16.44 17.81
N ALA A 204 -15.43 16.24 16.63
CA ALA A 204 -16.02 17.33 15.84
C ALA A 204 -17.15 18.04 16.61
N ALA A 205 -18.04 17.26 17.23
CA ALA A 205 -19.10 17.80 18.08
C ALA A 205 -18.52 18.59 19.27
N ALA A 206 -17.56 18.02 20.01
CA ALA A 206 -16.95 18.66 21.17
C ALA A 206 -16.23 19.97 20.83
N LEU A 207 -15.46 20.00 19.74
CA LEU A 207 -14.74 21.20 19.30
C LEU A 207 -15.67 22.29 18.76
N SER A 208 -16.77 21.90 18.10
CA SER A 208 -17.81 22.85 17.66
C SER A 208 -18.53 23.53 18.83
N MET A 209 -18.61 22.85 19.99
CA MET A 209 -19.19 23.38 21.22
C MET A 209 -18.18 24.18 22.08
N SER A 210 -16.88 24.13 21.78
CA SER A 210 -15.86 24.82 22.57
C SER A 210 -16.00 26.33 22.49
N THR A 211 -15.80 27.05 23.60
CA THR A 211 -15.95 28.51 23.69
C THR A 211 -14.83 29.32 23.03
N ASN A 212 -13.72 28.69 22.66
CA ASN A 212 -12.56 29.35 22.06
C ASN A 212 -12.76 29.57 20.55
N GLY A 213 -12.78 30.84 20.10
CA GLY A 213 -12.98 31.21 18.68
C GLY A 213 -11.94 30.65 17.71
N SER A 214 -10.69 30.46 18.15
CA SER A 214 -9.62 29.85 17.34
C SER A 214 -9.80 28.34 17.15
N SER A 215 -10.41 27.65 18.11
CA SER A 215 -10.74 26.23 17.99
C SER A 215 -11.94 26.03 17.06
N LYS A 216 -12.95 26.93 17.13
CA LYS A 216 -14.13 26.89 16.24
C LYS A 216 -13.82 27.11 14.76
N SER A 217 -12.86 27.98 14.44
CA SER A 217 -12.47 28.24 13.05
C SER A 217 -11.64 27.11 12.43
N ASN A 218 -10.88 26.38 13.24
CA ASN A 218 -9.97 25.33 12.77
C ASN A 218 -10.48 23.89 12.99
N VAL A 219 -11.71 23.69 13.50
CA VAL A 219 -12.27 22.36 13.84
C VAL A 219 -12.04 21.33 12.74
N ARG A 220 -12.32 21.70 11.48
CA ARG A 220 -12.22 20.78 10.34
C ARG A 220 -10.80 20.26 10.12
N VAL A 221 -9.81 21.15 10.15
CA VAL A 221 -8.39 20.81 9.93
C VAL A 221 -7.85 20.04 11.13
N THR A 222 -8.22 20.43 12.35
CA THR A 222 -7.78 19.72 13.56
C THR A 222 -8.36 18.32 13.62
N VAL A 223 -9.66 18.14 13.38
CA VAL A 223 -10.33 16.83 13.41
C VAL A 223 -9.83 15.89 12.32
N THR A 224 -9.62 16.40 11.11
CA THR A 224 -9.04 15.61 10.00
C THR A 224 -7.62 15.17 10.33
N ALA A 225 -6.76 16.09 10.77
CA ALA A 225 -5.37 15.79 11.09
C ALA A 225 -5.24 14.79 12.27
N THR A 226 -5.98 15.00 13.36
CA THR A 226 -5.95 14.08 14.52
C THR A 226 -6.51 12.71 14.17
N ALA A 227 -7.58 12.63 13.37
CA ALA A 227 -8.13 11.36 12.91
C ALA A 227 -7.14 10.57 12.04
N VAL A 228 -6.44 11.24 11.11
CA VAL A 228 -5.41 10.61 10.28
C VAL A 228 -4.25 10.09 11.15
N ILE A 229 -3.78 10.86 12.13
CA ILE A 229 -2.71 10.45 13.05
C ILE A 229 -3.13 9.25 13.90
N ILE A 230 -4.34 9.27 14.47
CA ILE A 230 -4.84 8.16 15.30
C ILE A 230 -5.02 6.91 14.45
N ASN A 231 -5.64 7.03 13.28
CA ASN A 231 -5.81 5.91 12.36
C ASN A 231 -4.46 5.28 12.00
N LEU A 232 -3.44 6.10 11.75
CA LEU A 232 -2.09 5.63 11.48
C LEU A 232 -1.47 4.88 12.66
N VAL A 233 -1.53 5.43 13.88
CA VAL A 233 -0.99 4.78 15.09
C VAL A 233 -1.66 3.43 15.31
N VAL A 234 -2.98 3.38 15.14
CA VAL A 234 -3.76 2.15 15.26
C VAL A 234 -3.34 1.11 14.21
N ILE A 235 -3.19 1.52 12.94
CA ILE A 235 -2.73 0.63 11.86
C ILE A 235 -1.36 0.04 12.19
N LEU A 236 -0.42 0.83 12.71
CA LEU A 236 0.94 0.35 13.07
C LEU A 236 0.90 -0.69 14.18
N ILE A 237 0.12 -0.45 15.24
CA ILE A 237 -0.02 -1.40 16.36
C ILE A 237 -0.65 -2.71 15.88
N LEU A 238 -1.69 -2.61 15.03
CA LEU A 238 -2.36 -3.78 14.49
C LEU A 238 -1.48 -4.59 13.54
N ASP A 239 -0.63 -3.96 12.73
CA ASP A 239 0.28 -4.67 11.81
C ASP A 239 1.23 -5.61 12.58
N GLU A 240 1.77 -5.17 13.72
CA GLU A 240 2.60 -6.01 14.60
C GLU A 240 1.79 -7.16 15.22
N ILE A 241 0.60 -6.88 15.74
CA ILE A 241 -0.29 -7.91 16.29
C ILE A 241 -0.66 -8.95 15.21
N TYR A 242 -0.95 -8.50 13.99
CA TYR A 242 -1.31 -9.38 12.87
C TYR A 242 -0.13 -10.24 12.42
N GLY A 243 1.09 -9.73 12.46
CA GLY A 243 2.29 -10.53 12.20
C GLY A 243 2.43 -11.68 13.20
N VAL A 244 2.27 -11.40 14.50
CA VAL A 244 2.35 -12.42 15.57
C VAL A 244 1.21 -13.44 15.45
N VAL A 245 -0.02 -12.97 15.24
CA VAL A 245 -1.20 -13.84 15.10
C VAL A 245 -1.08 -14.72 13.86
N ALA A 246 -0.67 -14.16 12.71
CA ALA A 246 -0.50 -14.93 11.48
C ALA A 246 0.51 -16.05 11.67
N LYS A 247 1.67 -15.77 12.31
CA LYS A 247 2.70 -16.77 12.62
C LYS A 247 2.15 -17.87 13.53
N LYS A 248 1.52 -17.49 14.64
CA LYS A 248 0.95 -18.45 15.59
C LYS A 248 -0.14 -19.32 14.96
N LEU A 249 -0.99 -18.72 14.11
CA LEU A 249 -2.05 -19.43 13.40
C LEU A 249 -1.46 -20.43 12.39
N THR A 250 -0.38 -20.07 11.68
CA THR A 250 0.32 -21.00 10.79
C THR A 250 1.07 -22.10 11.52
N GLU A 251 1.63 -21.84 12.70
CA GLU A 251 2.24 -22.87 13.54
C GLU A 251 1.20 -23.90 13.99
N MET A 252 -0.02 -23.45 14.34
CA MET A 252 -1.13 -24.35 14.68
C MET A 252 -1.63 -25.19 13.49
N GLU A 253 -1.42 -24.74 12.25
CA GLU A 253 -1.81 -25.49 11.05
C GLU A 253 -0.92 -26.70 10.76
N VAL A 254 0.28 -26.74 11.36
CA VAL A 254 1.32 -27.77 11.15
C VAL A 254 1.46 -28.13 9.66
N PRO A 255 1.91 -27.18 8.82
CA PRO A 255 2.11 -27.42 7.39
C PRO A 255 3.24 -28.42 7.16
N LYS A 256 3.15 -29.16 6.04
CA LYS A 256 4.03 -30.30 5.74
C LYS A 256 5.45 -29.90 5.33
N THR A 257 5.60 -28.78 4.64
CA THR A 257 6.87 -28.31 4.09
C THR A 257 7.09 -26.86 4.46
N GLU A 258 8.35 -26.43 4.52
CA GLU A 258 8.72 -25.03 4.77
C GLU A 258 8.15 -24.10 3.70
N LYS A 259 8.14 -24.52 2.42
CA LYS A 259 7.49 -23.79 1.33
C LYS A 259 6.00 -23.58 1.58
N THR A 260 5.26 -24.62 1.97
CA THR A 260 3.84 -24.49 2.29
C THR A 260 3.61 -23.67 3.56
N PHE A 261 4.53 -23.71 4.54
CA PHE A 261 4.49 -22.81 5.69
C PHE A 261 4.61 -21.35 5.27
N GLU A 262 5.64 -21.02 4.46
CA GLU A 262 5.86 -19.66 3.96
C GLU A 262 4.65 -19.15 3.14
N GLU A 263 4.14 -19.94 2.20
CA GLU A 263 3.01 -19.53 1.34
C GLU A 263 1.73 -19.23 2.16
N ARG A 264 1.41 -20.09 3.14
CA ARG A 264 0.24 -19.89 4.00
C ARG A 264 0.41 -18.71 4.94
N LEU A 265 1.61 -18.51 5.48
CA LEU A 265 1.94 -17.36 6.32
C LEU A 265 1.79 -16.06 5.53
N ILE A 266 2.37 -16.02 4.33
CA ILE A 266 2.27 -14.89 3.40
C ILE A 266 0.80 -14.56 3.10
N LEU A 267 -0.01 -15.55 2.71
CA LEU A 267 -1.40 -15.31 2.35
C LEU A 267 -2.21 -14.76 3.54
N LYS A 268 -2.05 -15.31 4.75
CA LYS A 268 -2.77 -14.85 5.94
C LYS A 268 -2.33 -13.46 6.38
N ALA A 269 -1.01 -13.23 6.45
CA ALA A 269 -0.46 -11.93 6.81
C ALA A 269 -0.87 -10.87 5.78
N PHE A 270 -0.83 -11.20 4.49
CA PHE A 270 -1.29 -10.32 3.42
C PHE A 270 -2.77 -9.97 3.56
N LEU A 271 -3.66 -10.94 3.76
CA LEU A 271 -5.10 -10.66 3.91
C LEU A 271 -5.40 -9.72 5.09
N LEU A 272 -4.78 -9.96 6.24
CA LEU A 272 -4.96 -9.11 7.42
C LEU A 272 -4.43 -7.69 7.17
N LYS A 273 -3.24 -7.58 6.59
CA LYS A 273 -2.61 -6.30 6.24
C LYS A 273 -3.40 -5.55 5.17
N PHE A 274 -3.93 -6.25 4.18
CA PHE A 274 -4.79 -5.72 3.12
C PHE A 274 -6.04 -5.09 3.74
N VAL A 275 -6.79 -5.84 4.56
CA VAL A 275 -8.00 -5.30 5.19
C VAL A 275 -7.67 -4.11 6.09
N ASN A 276 -6.61 -4.20 6.90
CA ASN A 276 -6.20 -3.09 7.78
C ASN A 276 -5.84 -1.81 7.00
N SER A 277 -5.07 -1.95 5.92
CA SER A 277 -4.58 -0.82 5.14
C SER A 277 -5.67 -0.20 4.27
N TYR A 278 -6.55 -1.02 3.68
CA TYR A 278 -7.57 -0.58 2.74
C TYR A 278 -8.94 -0.30 3.35
N ALA A 279 -9.29 -0.84 4.52
CA ALA A 279 -10.63 -0.65 5.11
C ALA A 279 -11.02 0.82 5.34
N PRO A 280 -10.13 1.71 5.85
CA PRO A 280 -10.45 3.14 5.95
C PRO A 280 -10.76 3.78 4.58
N ILE A 281 -10.02 3.37 3.54
CA ILE A 281 -10.17 3.88 2.17
C ILE A 281 -11.49 3.38 1.56
N PHE A 282 -11.80 2.10 1.72
CA PHE A 282 -13.08 1.52 1.29
C PHE A 282 -14.27 2.20 1.99
N TYR A 283 -14.16 2.49 3.28
CA TYR A 283 -15.19 3.21 4.01
C TYR A 283 -15.43 4.60 3.42
N VAL A 284 -14.37 5.38 3.23
CA VAL A 284 -14.46 6.73 2.69
C VAL A 284 -14.99 6.74 1.26
N ALA A 285 -14.57 5.77 0.44
CA ALA A 285 -14.99 5.68 -0.96
C ALA A 285 -16.47 5.27 -1.11
N PHE A 286 -16.95 4.28 -0.36
CA PHE A 286 -18.26 3.66 -0.61
C PHE A 286 -19.35 4.00 0.42
N PHE A 287 -18.99 4.22 1.68
CA PHE A 287 -19.97 4.34 2.78
C PHE A 287 -20.16 5.79 3.27
N LYS A 288 -19.13 6.63 3.17
CA LYS A 288 -19.21 8.04 3.61
C LYS A 288 -20.21 8.83 2.76
N GLY A 289 -21.09 9.60 3.41
CA GLY A 289 -22.09 10.45 2.77
C GLY A 289 -23.34 9.76 2.21
N ARG A 290 -23.39 8.43 2.12
CA ARG A 290 -24.52 7.70 1.49
C ARG A 290 -25.74 7.53 2.41
N PHE A 291 -25.53 7.47 3.72
CA PHE A 291 -26.56 7.12 4.70
C PHE A 291 -26.97 8.29 5.61
N VAL A 292 -26.95 9.53 5.10
CA VAL A 292 -27.19 10.72 5.93
C VAL A 292 -28.69 11.01 6.12
N GLY A 293 -29.54 10.57 5.20
CA GLY A 293 -30.98 10.85 5.23
C GLY A 293 -31.32 12.19 4.59
N ARG A 294 -32.51 12.73 4.88
CA ARG A 294 -32.95 14.05 4.38
C ARG A 294 -33.08 15.04 5.53
N PRO A 295 -32.96 16.36 5.29
CA PRO A 295 -33.27 17.36 6.29
C PRO A 295 -34.63 17.13 6.94
N GLY A 296 -34.65 16.99 8.27
CA GLY A 296 -35.84 16.65 9.06
C GLY A 296 -35.95 15.17 9.48
N GLN A 297 -35.28 14.25 8.77
CA GLN A 297 -35.20 12.83 9.12
C GLN A 297 -33.79 12.30 8.83
N TYR A 298 -32.86 12.66 9.71
CA TYR A 298 -31.47 12.19 9.65
C TYR A 298 -31.34 10.79 10.24
N VAL A 299 -30.39 10.01 9.71
CA VAL A 299 -30.02 8.72 10.29
C VAL A 299 -28.96 8.98 11.37
N TYR A 300 -29.34 8.73 12.61
CA TYR A 300 -28.48 8.88 13.77
C TYR A 300 -27.77 7.57 14.08
N MET A 301 -26.44 7.64 14.25
CA MET A 301 -25.68 6.50 14.77
C MET A 301 -25.70 6.52 16.30
N PHE A 302 -26.02 5.36 16.91
CA PHE A 302 -26.22 5.20 18.35
C PHE A 302 -27.13 6.26 19.01
N ALA A 303 -28.19 6.66 18.29
CA ALA A 303 -29.25 7.55 18.80
C ALA A 303 -28.80 8.96 19.27
N GLY A 304 -27.58 9.41 18.96
CA GLY A 304 -27.08 10.71 19.44
C GLY A 304 -26.22 11.53 18.47
N TYR A 305 -25.65 10.92 17.43
CA TYR A 305 -24.71 11.61 16.53
C TYR A 305 -25.04 11.41 15.05
N ARG A 306 -25.10 12.51 14.28
CA ARG A 306 -25.36 12.53 12.83
C ARG A 306 -24.16 11.96 12.06
N MET A 307 -24.44 11.15 11.03
CA MET A 307 -23.42 10.58 10.16
C MET A 307 -22.70 11.66 9.34
N GLU A 308 -21.39 11.47 9.12
CA GLU A 308 -20.53 12.48 8.49
C GLU A 308 -20.85 12.67 6.98
N GLU A 309 -20.96 13.93 6.56
CA GLU A 309 -21.04 14.31 5.15
C GLU A 309 -19.63 14.45 4.55
N CYS A 310 -19.51 14.21 3.24
CA CYS A 310 -18.25 14.47 2.54
C CYS A 310 -18.09 15.98 2.35
N ALA A 311 -16.86 16.49 2.51
CA ALA A 311 -16.59 17.88 2.15
C ALA A 311 -16.89 18.09 0.66
N PRO A 312 -17.35 19.28 0.23
CA PRO A 312 -17.67 19.57 -1.17
C PRO A 312 -16.45 19.54 -2.13
N GLY A 313 -15.27 19.08 -1.68
CA GLY A 313 -14.04 18.95 -2.47
C GLY A 313 -13.47 17.55 -2.53
N GLY A 314 -14.31 16.57 -2.24
CA GLY A 314 -13.95 15.17 -2.30
C GLY A 314 -13.18 14.70 -1.07
N CYS A 315 -13.55 13.51 -0.59
CA CYS A 315 -12.89 12.84 0.52
C CYS A 315 -11.60 12.11 0.11
N LEU A 316 -11.24 12.18 -1.18
CA LEU A 316 -10.08 11.51 -1.78
C LEU A 316 -8.75 12.20 -1.45
N MET A 317 -8.74 13.53 -1.28
CA MET A 317 -7.53 14.27 -0.89
C MET A 317 -7.06 13.93 0.54
N GLU A 318 -8.00 13.66 1.45
CA GLU A 318 -7.69 13.16 2.81
C GLU A 318 -6.95 11.80 2.73
N LEU A 319 -7.32 10.96 1.76
CA LEU A 319 -6.72 9.64 1.53
C LEU A 319 -5.33 9.74 0.89
N CYS A 320 -5.12 10.65 -0.06
CA CYS A 320 -3.80 10.92 -0.66
C CYS A 320 -2.78 11.39 0.39
N ILE A 321 -3.20 12.26 1.32
CA ILE A 321 -2.37 12.70 2.44
C ILE A 321 -2.00 11.52 3.35
N GLN A 322 -2.96 10.64 3.65
CA GLN A 322 -2.74 9.44 4.47
C GLN A 322 -1.74 8.47 3.81
N LEU A 323 -1.80 8.28 2.48
CA LEU A 323 -0.86 7.43 1.74
C LEU A 323 0.56 8.01 1.73
N ILE A 324 0.72 9.31 1.46
CA ILE A 324 2.02 9.99 1.50
C ILE A 324 2.63 9.92 2.90
N PHE A 325 1.81 10.06 3.94
CA PHE A 325 2.27 9.98 5.32
C PHE A 325 2.68 8.55 5.70
N GLN A 326 1.92 7.51 5.31
CA GLN A 326 2.31 6.11 5.53
C GLN A 326 3.65 5.76 4.87
N LEU A 327 3.88 6.21 3.63
CA LEU A 327 5.14 5.99 2.90
C LEU A 327 6.34 6.69 3.56
N LYS A 328 6.17 7.94 4.01
CA LYS A 328 7.25 8.68 4.68
C LYS A 328 7.53 8.20 6.10
N LEU A 329 6.49 7.82 6.84
CA LEU A 329 6.61 7.43 8.24
C LEU A 329 7.32 6.08 8.41
N LYS A 330 7.07 5.09 7.54
CA LYS A 330 7.85 3.83 7.55
C LYS A 330 9.33 4.08 7.32
N LYS A 331 9.67 4.97 6.39
CA LYS A 331 11.06 5.37 6.11
C LYS A 331 11.68 6.13 7.29
N LEU A 332 10.92 7.00 7.94
CA LEU A 332 11.36 7.73 9.13
C LEU A 332 11.58 6.78 10.34
N PHE A 333 10.70 5.81 10.55
CA PHE A 333 10.83 4.82 11.62
C PHE A 333 12.02 3.89 11.42
N ARG A 334 12.32 3.46 10.19
CA ARG A 334 13.55 2.71 9.89
C ARG A 334 14.78 3.53 10.21
N LYS A 335 14.82 4.79 9.78
CA LYS A 335 15.93 5.70 10.07
C LYS A 335 16.13 5.95 11.57
N LEU A 336 15.05 6.14 12.33
CA LEU A 336 15.08 6.30 13.79
C LEU A 336 15.48 5.02 14.54
N LYS A 337 15.20 3.85 13.95
CA LYS A 337 15.63 2.56 14.50
C LYS A 337 17.12 2.31 14.25
N ASP A 338 17.62 2.68 13.07
CA ASP A 338 19.05 2.62 12.72
C ASP A 338 19.91 3.61 13.53
N ASP A 339 19.38 4.81 13.83
CA ASP A 339 20.08 5.81 14.64
C ASP A 339 20.15 5.47 16.14
N ARG A 340 19.56 4.34 16.58
CA ARG A 340 19.66 3.90 17.98
C ARG A 340 21.04 3.26 18.17
N PRO A 341 21.96 3.88 18.94
CA PRO A 341 23.30 3.33 19.10
C PRO A 341 23.21 2.09 19.97
N GLU A 342 23.26 0.90 19.36
CA GLU A 342 23.64 -0.29 20.10
C GLU A 342 25.10 -0.11 20.53
N GLN A 343 25.32 0.22 21.81
CA GLN A 343 26.61 0.07 22.46
C GLN A 343 26.95 -1.43 22.45
N LYS A 344 27.60 -1.90 21.39
CA LYS A 344 28.26 -3.21 21.40
C LYS A 344 29.62 -3.01 22.05
N GLU A 345 29.78 -3.53 23.27
CA GLU A 345 31.05 -3.63 23.97
C GLU A 345 32.07 -4.36 23.08
N SER A 346 33.05 -3.62 22.53
CA SER A 346 34.13 -4.21 21.77
C SER A 346 35.20 -4.76 22.72
N HIS A 347 35.11 -6.04 23.04
CA HIS A 347 36.25 -6.81 23.53
C HIS A 347 37.19 -7.15 22.35
N SER A 348 37.93 -6.16 21.85
CA SER A 348 38.97 -6.42 20.86
C SER A 348 40.14 -5.45 21.01
N ASP A 349 41.33 -6.03 21.08
CA ASP A 349 42.63 -5.38 21.14
C ASP A 349 42.79 -4.37 19.97
N PRO A 350 43.03 -3.06 20.21
CA PRO A 350 43.04 -2.03 19.15
C PRO A 350 44.20 -2.16 18.14
N SER A 351 45.05 -3.17 18.29
CA SER A 351 46.25 -3.40 17.48
C SER A 351 46.06 -4.34 16.28
N LYS A 352 44.93 -5.06 16.18
CA LYS A 352 44.64 -5.97 15.06
C LYS A 352 43.64 -5.36 14.09
N GLN A 353 43.93 -5.42 12.79
CA GLN A 353 42.93 -5.17 11.76
C GLN A 353 41.78 -6.16 11.96
N PRO A 354 40.52 -5.69 11.98
CA PRO A 354 39.37 -6.56 12.19
C PRO A 354 39.29 -7.58 11.06
N GLN A 355 39.01 -8.84 11.41
CA GLN A 355 38.83 -9.88 10.40
C GLN A 355 37.48 -9.70 9.68
N GLN A 356 37.38 -10.16 8.43
CA GLN A 356 36.16 -9.96 7.63
C GLN A 356 34.90 -10.53 8.30
N TRP A 357 35.00 -11.66 8.98
CA TRP A 357 33.85 -12.25 9.67
C TRP A 357 33.40 -11.44 10.89
N GLU A 358 34.30 -10.68 11.54
CA GLU A 358 33.94 -9.77 12.64
C GLU A 358 33.12 -8.60 12.10
N LEU A 359 33.52 -8.07 10.93
CA LEU A 359 32.76 -7.03 10.22
C LEU A 359 31.38 -7.54 9.79
N ASP A 360 31.31 -8.76 9.23
CA ASP A 360 30.05 -9.37 8.78
C ASP A 360 29.14 -9.78 9.96
N TYR A 361 29.71 -10.03 11.14
CA TYR A 361 28.94 -10.38 12.34
C TYR A 361 28.17 -9.19 12.90
N VAL A 362 28.70 -7.97 12.77
CA VAL A 362 28.06 -6.75 13.26
C VAL A 362 26.79 -6.38 12.47
N LEU A 363 26.70 -6.80 11.19
CA LEU A 363 25.56 -6.56 10.31
C LEU A 363 24.30 -7.30 10.75
N GLU A 364 23.13 -6.74 10.40
CA GLU A 364 21.83 -7.35 10.72
C GLU A 364 21.60 -8.66 9.95
N PRO A 365 20.98 -9.68 10.57
CA PRO A 365 20.63 -10.92 9.89
C PRO A 365 19.48 -10.70 8.89
N PHE A 366 19.57 -11.39 7.75
CA PHE A 366 18.52 -11.37 6.75
C PHE A 366 17.25 -12.11 7.23
N THR A 367 16.11 -11.42 7.25
CA THR A 367 14.82 -11.93 7.77
C THR A 367 13.85 -12.41 6.69
N GLY A 368 14.34 -12.58 5.45
CA GLY A 368 13.54 -12.96 4.29
C GLY A 368 13.18 -11.77 3.39
N LEU A 369 12.49 -12.06 2.29
CA LEU A 369 12.02 -11.07 1.29
C LEU A 369 10.52 -10.74 1.45
N THR A 370 9.82 -11.40 2.39
CA THR A 370 8.37 -11.27 2.49
C THR A 370 7.92 -9.86 2.87
N PRO A 371 8.58 -9.11 3.79
CA PRO A 371 8.22 -7.72 4.05
C PRO A 371 8.41 -6.79 2.84
N GLU A 372 9.48 -7.00 2.07
CA GLU A 372 9.81 -6.26 0.86
C GLU A 372 8.73 -6.46 -0.22
N TYR A 373 8.36 -7.72 -0.52
CA TYR A 373 7.26 -8.01 -1.44
C TYR A 373 5.92 -7.46 -0.93
N MET A 374 5.62 -7.57 0.37
CA MET A 374 4.38 -7.04 0.94
C MET A 374 4.22 -5.55 0.68
N GLU A 375 5.28 -4.77 0.88
CA GLU A 375 5.27 -3.33 0.64
C GLU A 375 4.95 -3.00 -0.81
N MET A 376 5.61 -3.69 -1.75
CA MET A 376 5.42 -3.44 -3.18
C MET A 376 4.05 -3.87 -3.69
N ILE A 377 3.50 -4.97 -3.18
CA ILE A 377 2.19 -5.49 -3.60
C ILE A 377 1.07 -4.64 -3.03
N ILE A 378 1.22 -4.13 -1.81
CA ILE A 378 0.31 -3.11 -1.28
C ILE A 378 0.40 -1.84 -2.12
N GLN A 379 1.58 -1.40 -2.54
CA GLN A 379 1.69 -0.27 -3.47
C GLN A 379 0.99 -0.53 -4.81
N PHE A 380 1.13 -1.73 -5.40
CA PHE A 380 0.42 -2.13 -6.61
C PHE A 380 -1.10 -2.06 -6.44
N GLY A 381 -1.62 -2.46 -5.29
CA GLY A 381 -3.05 -2.33 -4.99
C GLY A 381 -3.51 -0.87 -4.93
N PHE A 382 -2.72 0.05 -4.37
CA PHE A 382 -3.06 1.49 -4.41
C PHE A 382 -3.10 2.04 -5.84
N VAL A 383 -2.17 1.62 -6.70
CA VAL A 383 -2.09 2.05 -8.09
C VAL A 383 -3.25 1.52 -8.94
N THR A 384 -3.79 0.35 -8.61
CA THR A 384 -4.81 -0.32 -9.44
C THR A 384 -6.22 -0.15 -8.90
N LEU A 385 -6.45 -0.24 -7.58
CA LEU A 385 -7.80 -0.28 -7.00
C LEU A 385 -8.53 1.07 -6.99
N PHE A 386 -7.79 2.19 -6.85
CA PHE A 386 -8.37 3.52 -6.60
C PHE A 386 -8.03 4.54 -7.70
N VAL A 387 -7.67 4.04 -8.88
CA VAL A 387 -7.12 4.87 -9.95
C VAL A 387 -8.17 5.72 -10.65
N ALA A 388 -9.43 5.28 -10.67
CA ALA A 388 -10.56 6.06 -11.17
C ALA A 388 -10.76 7.38 -10.39
N SER A 389 -10.28 7.43 -9.14
CA SER A 389 -10.41 8.59 -8.26
C SER A 389 -9.17 9.47 -8.22
N PHE A 390 -7.99 8.95 -8.58
CA PHE A 390 -6.72 9.68 -8.47
C PHE A 390 -5.73 9.29 -9.58
N PRO A 391 -5.72 10.03 -10.70
CA PRO A 391 -4.90 9.67 -11.86
C PRO A 391 -3.39 9.82 -11.63
N LEU A 392 -2.96 10.60 -10.62
CA LEU A 392 -1.54 10.81 -10.30
C LEU A 392 -0.93 9.67 -9.46
N ALA A 393 -1.70 8.65 -9.04
CA ALA A 393 -1.20 7.54 -8.24
C ALA A 393 0.05 6.85 -8.84
N PRO A 394 0.10 6.55 -10.16
CA PRO A 394 1.27 5.91 -10.76
C PRO A 394 2.52 6.79 -10.72
N VAL A 395 2.39 8.12 -10.75
CA VAL A 395 3.54 9.05 -10.68
C VAL A 395 4.21 8.94 -9.32
N PHE A 396 3.41 8.96 -8.24
CA PHE A 396 3.94 8.79 -6.88
C PHE A 396 4.54 7.39 -6.68
N ALA A 397 3.91 6.37 -7.25
CA ALA A 397 4.44 5.01 -7.23
C ALA A 397 5.77 4.90 -7.98
N LEU A 398 5.90 5.53 -9.15
CA LEU A 398 7.14 5.54 -9.93
C LEU A 398 8.27 6.21 -9.17
N LEU A 399 8.01 7.39 -8.59
CA LEU A 399 8.99 8.11 -7.77
C LEU A 399 9.41 7.29 -6.56
N ASN A 400 8.47 6.61 -5.90
CA ASN A 400 8.78 5.72 -4.78
C ASN A 400 9.67 4.55 -5.25
N ASN A 401 9.28 3.86 -6.33
CA ASN A 401 10.02 2.70 -6.85
C ASN A 401 11.45 3.03 -7.28
N VAL A 402 11.67 4.17 -7.95
CA VAL A 402 13.02 4.59 -8.37
C VAL A 402 13.95 4.76 -7.16
N ILE A 403 13.42 5.29 -6.06
CA ILE A 403 14.16 5.42 -4.80
C ILE A 403 14.30 4.04 -4.13
N GLU A 404 13.22 3.25 -4.08
CA GLU A 404 13.16 1.98 -3.37
C GLU A 404 14.10 0.93 -3.96
N VAL A 405 14.18 0.81 -5.30
CA VAL A 405 15.14 -0.07 -5.98
C VAL A 405 16.57 0.16 -5.48
N ARG A 406 16.93 1.42 -5.22
CA ARG A 406 18.28 1.82 -4.78
C ARG A 406 18.46 1.69 -3.27
N LEU A 407 17.43 2.00 -2.48
CA LEU A 407 17.44 1.77 -1.04
C LEU A 407 17.58 0.29 -0.73
N ASP A 408 16.80 -0.56 -1.38
CA ASP A 408 16.91 -2.01 -1.25
C ASP A 408 18.28 -2.50 -1.70
N ALA A 409 18.77 -2.05 -2.87
CA ALA A 409 20.10 -2.39 -3.34
C ALA A 409 21.19 -2.06 -2.29
N LYS A 410 21.12 -0.85 -1.69
CA LYS A 410 22.07 -0.44 -0.65
C LYS A 410 21.92 -1.28 0.62
N LYS A 411 20.70 -1.56 1.04
CA LYS A 411 20.38 -2.41 2.20
C LYS A 411 21.03 -3.79 2.04
N PHE A 412 20.84 -4.44 0.89
CA PHE A 412 21.41 -5.77 0.59
C PHE A 412 22.93 -5.79 0.46
N VAL A 413 23.53 -4.69 0.00
CA VAL A 413 24.97 -4.63 -0.29
C VAL A 413 25.80 -4.17 0.92
N ALA A 414 25.24 -3.30 1.77
CA ALA A 414 25.99 -2.60 2.82
C ALA A 414 25.46 -2.77 4.26
N GLU A 415 24.19 -3.12 4.45
CA GLU A 415 23.54 -3.06 5.78
C GLU A 415 23.15 -4.47 6.29
N LEU A 416 22.91 -5.42 5.38
CA LEU A 416 22.55 -6.80 5.72
C LEU A 416 23.74 -7.76 5.62
N ARG A 417 23.74 -8.76 6.51
CA ARG A 417 24.56 -9.96 6.33
C ARG A 417 24.12 -10.69 5.06
N ARG A 418 25.09 -11.24 4.32
CA ARG A 418 24.83 -12.00 3.10
C ARG A 418 23.84 -13.15 3.37
N PRO A 419 22.73 -13.22 2.60
CA PRO A 419 21.77 -14.30 2.71
C PRO A 419 22.28 -15.57 2.02
N ASP A 420 21.77 -16.72 2.46
CA ASP A 420 22.02 -18.00 1.80
C ASP A 420 21.38 -18.02 0.40
N THR A 421 22.12 -18.57 -0.56
CA THR A 421 21.68 -18.64 -1.96
C THR A 421 20.62 -19.73 -2.13
N VAL A 422 19.36 -19.32 -2.18
CA VAL A 422 18.23 -20.22 -2.43
C VAL A 422 17.82 -20.14 -3.90
N ARG A 423 17.76 -21.29 -4.57
CA ARG A 423 17.23 -21.40 -5.93
C ARG A 423 15.71 -21.31 -5.89
N ALA A 424 15.13 -20.41 -6.68
CA ALA A 424 13.68 -20.24 -6.77
C ALA A 424 13.28 -19.98 -8.23
N LYS A 425 12.29 -20.74 -8.72
CA LYS A 425 11.79 -20.62 -10.10
C LYS A 425 10.82 -19.46 -10.30
N ASP A 426 10.13 -19.04 -9.24
CA ASP A 426 9.05 -18.07 -9.31
C ASP A 426 9.05 -17.16 -8.08
N ILE A 427 8.22 -16.12 -8.14
CA ILE A 427 7.91 -15.27 -6.99
C ILE A 427 6.90 -15.96 -6.04
N GLY A 428 6.52 -17.22 -6.31
CA GLY A 428 5.57 -17.99 -5.54
C GLY A 428 4.16 -17.40 -5.48
N ILE A 429 3.56 -17.44 -4.28
CA ILE A 429 2.18 -17.02 -4.01
C ILE A 429 1.88 -15.55 -4.38
N TRP A 430 2.90 -14.70 -4.45
CA TRP A 430 2.77 -13.29 -4.79
C TRP A 430 2.14 -13.07 -6.17
N PHE A 431 2.42 -13.94 -7.14
CA PHE A 431 1.79 -13.86 -8.47
C PHE A 431 0.27 -14.04 -8.37
N ASN A 432 -0.19 -15.01 -7.58
CA ASN A 432 -1.61 -15.27 -7.37
C ASN A 432 -2.30 -14.09 -6.67
N ILE A 433 -1.62 -13.48 -5.68
CA ILE A 433 -2.10 -12.28 -4.99
C ILE A 433 -2.23 -11.11 -5.97
N LEU A 434 -1.20 -10.83 -6.77
CA LEU A 434 -1.21 -9.78 -7.79
C LEU A 434 -2.33 -9.99 -8.82
N SER A 435 -2.52 -11.23 -9.29
CA SER A 435 -3.63 -11.57 -10.19
C SER A 435 -5.00 -11.36 -9.54
N GLY A 436 -5.15 -11.71 -8.26
CA GLY A 436 -6.35 -11.47 -7.47
C GLY A 436 -6.67 -9.98 -7.34
N ILE A 437 -5.68 -9.16 -6.96
CA ILE A 437 -5.82 -7.70 -6.86
C ILE A 437 -6.17 -7.11 -8.23
N GLY A 438 -5.48 -7.52 -9.30
CA GLY A 438 -5.75 -7.05 -10.66
C GLY A 438 -7.20 -7.30 -11.10
N LYS A 439 -7.74 -8.49 -10.84
CA LYS A 439 -9.15 -8.80 -11.13
C LYS A 439 -10.12 -7.99 -10.26
N PHE A 440 -9.81 -7.86 -8.97
CA PHE A 440 -10.63 -7.11 -8.03
C PHE A 440 -10.65 -5.61 -8.35
N SER A 441 -9.56 -5.08 -8.89
CA SER A 441 -9.43 -3.67 -9.29
C SER A 441 -10.44 -3.25 -10.36
N VAL A 442 -10.77 -4.14 -11.31
CA VAL A 442 -11.76 -3.85 -12.34
C VAL A 442 -13.13 -3.62 -11.71
N ILE A 443 -13.54 -4.49 -10.78
CA ILE A 443 -14.83 -4.39 -10.08
C ILE A 443 -14.91 -3.10 -9.27
N ILE A 444 -13.85 -2.77 -8.55
CA ILE A 444 -13.81 -1.56 -7.71
C ILE A 444 -13.84 -0.30 -8.57
N ASN A 445 -13.01 -0.19 -9.61
CA ASN A 445 -12.98 1.00 -10.46
C ASN A 445 -14.30 1.20 -11.20
N VAL A 446 -14.97 0.13 -11.64
CA VAL A 446 -16.33 0.21 -12.20
C VAL A 446 -17.32 0.72 -11.15
N SER A 447 -17.26 0.21 -9.93
CA SER A 447 -18.15 0.64 -8.83
C SER A 447 -17.92 2.10 -8.44
N ILE A 448 -16.66 2.56 -8.45
CA ILE A 448 -16.30 3.97 -8.24
C ILE A 448 -16.81 4.81 -9.42
N GLY A 449 -16.61 4.38 -10.66
CA GLY A 449 -17.11 5.07 -11.85
C GLY A 449 -18.63 5.25 -11.84
N PHE A 450 -19.40 4.21 -11.48
CA PHE A 450 -20.85 4.32 -11.31
C PHE A 450 -21.26 5.31 -10.22
N LYS A 451 -20.45 5.47 -9.17
CA LYS A 451 -20.70 6.48 -8.14
C LYS A 451 -20.53 7.90 -8.72
N LEU A 452 -19.46 8.13 -9.47
CA LEU A 452 -19.17 9.44 -10.07
C LEU A 452 -20.23 9.84 -11.10
N ILE A 453 -20.68 8.88 -11.92
CA ILE A 453 -21.73 9.12 -12.93
C ILE A 453 -23.14 9.22 -12.32
N GLY A 454 -23.40 8.57 -11.18
CA GLY A 454 -24.71 8.61 -10.51
C GLY A 454 -24.95 9.86 -9.65
N GLU A 455 -23.92 10.68 -9.43
CA GLU A 455 -24.01 11.97 -8.73
C GLU A 455 -24.19 13.16 -9.69
N THR A 456 -24.06 12.96 -11.02
CA THR A 456 -24.54 13.88 -12.07
C THR A 456 -25.97 13.57 -12.47
#